data_AF-A0A3D1TVS8-F1
#
_entry.id   AF-A0A3D1TVS8-F1
#
_cell.length_a   1.000
_cell.length_b   1.000
_cell.length_c   1.000
_cell.angle_alpha   90.00
_cell.angle_beta   90.00
_cell.angle_gamma   90.00
#
_symmetry.space_group_name_H-M   'P 1'
#
loop_
_entity.id
_entity.type
_entity.pdbx_description
1 polymer ?
#
loop_
_entity_poly.entity_id
_entity_poly.type
_entity_poly.pdbx_seq_one_letter_code
_entity_poly.pdbx_strand_id
1 'polypeptide(L)'
;MAGAFDIAANGLLTDPALQPADTSAPRTVPPSILKAVGWVESGWRQFTPAGRPLVSFDFGYGTMQITSGMAGAFGNAGGSIDPAVQSSIATDYRFNIGYGAKMLAQKWAAVPRIGDGDPAKVENWYYALWAYNGWGWANNPNNPRFTRRGTPATDPASYPYQERVLYLVSHPPQDKDGNPLWKAVKVWMPPRTLIGHDPHSYSPNKTHLQPPQAFSASFGTGDLSPSSPGGLQTVSVRVQNTGTLAWASSGTAAISLTYHLFTRGADPWIPFSPFSPGVVALGQGTLALPHNVLPAHAVTLKETVQAPSSPGDYLVVWDLQELPASWLSQTGLLPRAKPLQVLAGVKTPIPRTPTPTPAPAPVTGAQFVADTSIPDGTAIQPRRLFQKTWLIFNNGRLPWGPGWTLRHVSGPTFGVKSFPLPSVSPCHTVNLSVQMKAPSKPGSYFGVWRAADASGNLFGDKLTVVVRVSGKPPVVTPTPLPSPTPTQRGRPTATTTPTPTGF
;
A
#
# COMPACT_ATOMS: atom_id res chain seq x y z
N MET A 1 -4.61 1.56 -6.82
CA MET A 1 -3.99 1.69 -5.49
C MET A 1 -4.23 3.06 -4.86
N ALA A 2 -4.18 4.17 -5.63
CA ALA A 2 -4.37 5.54 -5.13
C ALA A 2 -5.49 5.72 -4.07
N GLY A 3 -6.70 5.22 -4.31
CA GLY A 3 -7.79 5.37 -3.33
C GLY A 3 -7.54 4.72 -1.98
N ALA A 4 -6.73 3.65 -1.90
CA ALA A 4 -6.36 3.05 -0.62
C ALA A 4 -5.43 3.96 0.21
N PHE A 5 -4.57 4.74 -0.45
CA PHE A 5 -3.77 5.76 0.22
C PHE A 5 -4.65 6.86 0.79
N ASP A 6 -5.62 7.37 0.03
CA ASP A 6 -6.51 8.43 0.52
C ASP A 6 -7.37 7.94 1.69
N ILE A 7 -7.89 6.70 1.62
CA ILE A 7 -8.65 6.07 2.71
C ILE A 7 -7.79 5.91 3.97
N ALA A 8 -6.56 5.42 3.85
CA ALA A 8 -5.65 5.27 4.97
C ALA A 8 -5.24 6.64 5.56
N ALA A 9 -4.89 7.60 4.71
CA ALA A 9 -4.51 8.95 5.09
C ALA A 9 -5.62 9.70 5.84
N ASN A 10 -6.87 9.51 5.41
CA ASN A 10 -8.05 10.08 6.08
C ASN A 10 -8.49 9.28 7.32
N GLY A 11 -7.76 8.24 7.74
CA GLY A 11 -8.06 7.48 8.95
C GLY A 11 -9.33 6.64 8.84
N LEU A 12 -9.73 6.24 7.63
CA LEU A 12 -10.98 5.53 7.37
C LEU A 12 -10.86 4.00 7.49
N LEU A 13 -9.64 3.49 7.68
CA LEU A 13 -9.41 2.06 7.95
C LEU A 13 -9.63 1.82 9.45
N THR A 14 -10.66 1.03 9.78
CA THR A 14 -11.12 0.83 11.17
C THR A 14 -10.55 -0.39 11.86
N ASP A 15 -9.71 -1.18 11.17
CA ASP A 15 -9.06 -2.33 11.77
C ASP A 15 -8.20 -1.87 12.99
N PRO A 16 -8.40 -2.46 14.18
CA PRO A 16 -7.65 -2.10 15.38
C PRO A 16 -6.13 -2.23 15.21
N ALA A 17 -5.65 -3.20 14.42
CA ALA A 17 -4.23 -3.39 14.16
C ALA A 17 -3.61 -2.22 13.37
N LEU A 18 -4.44 -1.43 12.69
CA LEU A 18 -4.05 -0.23 11.93
C LEU A 18 -4.17 1.05 12.75
N GLN A 19 -4.62 0.99 14.00
CA GLN A 19 -4.64 2.15 14.88
C GLN A 19 -3.31 2.29 15.65
N PRO A 20 -2.79 3.52 15.81
CA PRO A 20 -1.68 3.78 16.73
C PRO A 20 -2.07 3.41 18.17
N ALA A 21 -1.15 2.78 18.91
CA ALA A 21 -1.35 2.49 20.33
C ALA A 21 -1.21 3.74 21.22
N ASP A 22 -0.33 4.67 20.81
CA ASP A 22 -0.12 5.96 21.45
C ASP A 22 -1.23 6.93 21.03
N THR A 23 -1.97 7.46 22.01
CA THR A 23 -3.08 8.40 21.77
C THR A 23 -2.61 9.79 21.36
N SER A 24 -1.32 10.12 21.53
CA SER A 24 -0.72 11.36 21.04
C SER A 24 -0.39 11.30 19.54
N ALA A 25 -0.35 10.10 18.95
CA ALA A 25 -0.17 9.93 17.51
C ALA A 25 -1.43 10.38 16.76
N PRO A 26 -1.29 11.15 15.66
CA PRO A 26 -2.42 11.58 14.87
C PRO A 26 -3.10 10.39 14.19
N ARG A 27 -4.42 10.45 14.05
CA ARG A 27 -5.19 9.41 13.32
C ARG A 27 -5.14 9.57 11.80
N THR A 28 -4.66 10.72 11.32
CA THR A 28 -4.62 11.06 9.90
C THR A 28 -3.23 11.53 9.51
N VAL A 29 -2.92 11.35 8.24
CA VAL A 29 -1.67 11.76 7.61
C VAL A 29 -2.05 12.57 6.36
N PRO A 30 -1.33 13.64 5.99
CA PRO A 30 -1.54 14.30 4.70
C PRO A 30 -1.49 13.28 3.55
N PRO A 31 -2.54 13.16 2.70
CA PRO A 31 -2.59 12.12 1.67
C PRO A 31 -1.42 12.15 0.68
N SER A 32 -0.90 13.34 0.35
CA SER A 32 0.27 13.47 -0.52
C SER A 32 1.54 12.89 0.09
N ILE A 33 1.72 13.02 1.41
CA ILE A 33 2.85 12.42 2.13
C ILE A 33 2.78 10.91 2.06
N LEU A 34 1.64 10.32 2.42
CA LEU A 34 1.53 8.86 2.47
C LEU A 34 1.72 8.23 1.08
N LYS A 35 1.15 8.87 0.05
CA LYS A 35 1.35 8.52 -1.36
C LYS A 35 2.82 8.62 -1.79
N ALA A 36 3.50 9.71 -1.43
CA ALA A 36 4.91 9.92 -1.75
C ALA A 36 5.81 8.92 -1.03
N VAL A 37 5.56 8.60 0.24
CA VAL A 37 6.26 7.52 0.98
C VAL A 37 6.12 6.21 0.22
N GLY A 38 4.91 5.73 -0.04
CA GLY A 38 4.73 4.47 -0.77
C GLY A 38 5.36 4.47 -2.17
N TRP A 39 5.48 5.64 -2.80
CA TRP A 39 6.19 5.76 -4.09
C TRP A 39 7.71 5.62 -3.91
N VAL A 40 8.30 6.30 -2.93
CA VAL A 40 9.74 6.18 -2.60
C VAL A 40 10.10 4.75 -2.22
N GLU A 41 9.24 4.10 -1.46
CA GLU A 41 9.47 2.74 -0.95
C GLU A 41 9.42 1.68 -2.04
N SER A 42 8.42 1.73 -2.93
CA SER A 42 8.18 0.62 -3.86
C SER A 42 7.69 1.03 -5.25
N GLY A 43 7.47 2.31 -5.51
CA GLY A 43 6.73 2.75 -6.71
C GLY A 43 5.29 2.24 -6.71
N TRP A 44 4.67 2.11 -5.53
CA TRP A 44 3.32 1.54 -5.32
C TRP A 44 3.19 0.06 -5.71
N ARG A 45 4.25 -0.74 -5.53
CA ARG A 45 4.25 -2.17 -5.80
C ARG A 45 4.09 -2.95 -4.50
N GLN A 46 2.95 -3.62 -4.34
CA GLN A 46 2.76 -4.60 -3.26
C GLN A 46 3.43 -5.93 -3.59
N PHE A 47 3.44 -6.31 -4.87
CA PHE A 47 3.87 -7.63 -5.33
C PHE A 47 4.93 -7.52 -6.44
N THR A 48 5.76 -8.55 -6.53
CA THR A 48 6.60 -8.83 -7.69
C THR A 48 5.74 -9.18 -8.92
N PRO A 49 6.29 -9.14 -10.15
CA PRO A 49 5.58 -9.59 -11.35
C PRO A 49 5.05 -11.04 -11.27
N ALA A 50 5.69 -11.89 -10.46
CA ALA A 50 5.26 -13.27 -10.20
C ALA A 50 4.12 -13.37 -9.15
N GLY A 51 3.58 -12.24 -8.68
CA GLY A 51 2.50 -12.19 -7.69
C GLY A 51 2.93 -12.49 -6.24
N ARG A 52 4.23 -12.66 -5.97
CA ARG A 52 4.75 -12.80 -4.59
C ARG A 52 4.85 -11.44 -3.91
N PRO A 53 4.72 -11.35 -2.57
CA PRO A 53 4.95 -10.09 -1.85
C PRO A 53 6.30 -9.49 -2.24
N LEU A 54 6.31 -8.17 -2.45
CA LEU A 54 7.56 -7.46 -2.63
C LEU A 54 8.30 -7.44 -1.29
N VAL A 55 9.53 -7.94 -1.26
CA VAL A 55 10.39 -7.94 -0.07
C VAL A 55 11.73 -7.32 -0.42
N SER A 56 12.14 -6.26 0.29
CA SER A 56 13.46 -5.65 0.14
C SER A 56 14.56 -6.45 0.83
N PHE A 57 15.82 -6.07 0.58
CA PHE A 57 17.00 -6.70 1.17
C PHE A 57 17.06 -6.58 2.70
N ASP A 58 16.38 -5.59 3.28
CA ASP A 58 16.25 -5.37 4.72
C ASP A 58 14.97 -5.98 5.30
N PHE A 59 14.28 -6.85 4.55
CA PHE A 59 13.03 -7.53 4.94
C PHE A 59 11.84 -6.57 5.10
N GLY A 60 11.80 -5.47 4.34
CA GLY A 60 10.63 -4.61 4.22
C GLY A 60 9.59 -5.19 3.27
N TYR A 61 8.32 -5.27 3.70
CA TYR A 61 7.25 -5.92 2.94
C TYR A 61 6.31 -4.91 2.26
N GLY A 62 5.98 -5.21 1.00
CA GLY A 62 4.88 -4.61 0.26
C GLY A 62 5.06 -3.13 -0.08
N THR A 63 3.96 -2.47 -0.39
CA THR A 63 3.96 -1.10 -0.94
C THR A 63 4.69 -0.08 -0.06
N MET A 64 4.57 -0.22 1.26
CA MET A 64 5.15 0.68 2.26
C MET A 64 6.46 0.14 2.85
N GLN A 65 6.99 -0.97 2.34
CA GLN A 65 8.24 -1.61 2.79
C GLN A 65 8.32 -1.72 4.33
N ILE A 66 7.28 -2.30 4.93
CA ILE A 66 7.20 -2.44 6.39
C ILE A 66 8.24 -3.47 6.87
N THR A 67 9.21 -3.02 7.66
CA THR A 67 10.29 -3.89 8.19
C THR A 67 10.08 -4.25 9.66
N SER A 68 9.66 -3.28 10.49
CA SER A 68 9.53 -3.45 11.94
C SER A 68 8.58 -4.60 12.29
N GLY A 69 9.14 -5.67 12.87
CA GLY A 69 8.39 -6.84 13.35
C GLY A 69 7.99 -7.85 12.28
N MET A 70 8.33 -7.65 11.01
CA MET A 70 7.97 -8.56 9.88
C MET A 70 8.82 -9.82 9.76
N ALA A 71 10.02 -9.80 10.36
CA ALA A 71 10.83 -10.96 10.60
C ALA A 71 11.28 -10.87 12.06
N GLY A 72 11.56 -12.00 12.71
CA GLY A 72 12.36 -11.99 13.94
C GLY A 72 13.79 -11.55 13.63
N ALA A 73 13.96 -10.31 13.15
CA ALA A 73 15.01 -9.86 12.23
C ALA A 73 16.43 -9.96 12.77
N PHE A 74 16.60 -10.40 14.02
CA PHE A 74 17.89 -10.66 14.65
C PHE A 74 17.87 -11.89 15.58
N GLY A 75 17.00 -12.86 15.33
CA GLY A 75 16.87 -14.07 16.16
C GLY A 75 16.14 -13.85 17.50
N ASN A 76 15.44 -12.73 17.66
CA ASN A 76 14.65 -12.43 18.86
C ASN A 76 13.15 -12.44 18.54
N ALA A 77 12.44 -13.47 18.99
CA ALA A 77 10.98 -13.60 18.81
C ALA A 77 10.16 -12.59 19.65
N GLY A 78 10.77 -11.93 20.65
CA GLY A 78 10.07 -10.99 21.53
C GLY A 78 9.69 -9.65 20.90
N GLY A 79 10.14 -9.35 19.67
CA GLY A 79 9.85 -8.11 18.94
C GLY A 79 9.08 -8.30 17.63
N SER A 80 8.62 -9.51 17.33
CA SER A 80 7.80 -9.78 16.14
C SER A 80 6.36 -9.36 16.38
N ILE A 81 5.74 -8.71 15.38
CA ILE A 81 4.29 -8.47 15.41
C ILE A 81 3.53 -9.77 15.15
N ASP A 82 2.24 -9.80 15.47
CA ASP A 82 1.41 -10.99 15.31
C ASP A 82 1.53 -11.60 13.88
N PRO A 83 1.72 -12.93 13.72
CA PRO A 83 1.88 -13.54 12.41
C PRO A 83 0.72 -13.32 11.43
N ALA A 84 -0.52 -13.14 11.91
CA ALA A 84 -1.65 -12.79 11.06
C ALA A 84 -1.53 -11.34 10.56
N VAL A 85 -1.04 -10.42 11.39
CA VAL A 85 -0.73 -9.04 10.98
C VAL A 85 0.40 -9.02 9.95
N GLN A 86 1.47 -9.80 10.17
CA GLN A 86 2.55 -9.94 9.18
C GLN A 86 2.01 -10.44 7.84
N SER A 87 1.18 -11.48 7.88
CA SER A 87 0.50 -12.01 6.71
C SER A 87 -0.30 -10.92 5.98
N SER A 88 -1.14 -10.17 6.69
CA SER A 88 -1.95 -9.10 6.10
C SER A 88 -1.08 -7.99 5.49
N ILE A 89 0.03 -7.61 6.12
CA ILE A 89 1.01 -6.65 5.57
C ILE A 89 1.60 -7.18 4.26
N ALA A 90 1.88 -8.49 4.17
CA ALA A 90 2.47 -9.10 2.98
C ALA A 90 1.46 -9.26 1.83
N THR A 91 0.17 -9.49 2.12
CA THR A 91 -0.81 -9.94 1.11
C THR A 91 -1.93 -8.99 0.80
N ASP A 92 -2.19 -7.99 1.64
CA ASP A 92 -3.19 -6.97 1.38
C ASP A 92 -2.51 -5.61 1.27
N TYR A 93 -2.50 -5.04 0.07
CA TYR A 93 -1.94 -3.71 -0.15
C TYR A 93 -2.67 -2.62 0.66
N ARG A 94 -3.97 -2.78 0.95
CA ARG A 94 -4.73 -1.81 1.76
C ARG A 94 -4.28 -1.87 3.21
N PHE A 95 -4.13 -3.09 3.74
CA PHE A 95 -3.60 -3.30 5.08
C PHE A 95 -2.17 -2.80 5.19
N ASN A 96 -1.31 -3.10 4.20
CA ASN A 96 0.06 -2.62 4.13
C ASN A 96 0.15 -1.07 4.15
N ILE A 97 -0.67 -0.41 3.33
CA ILE A 97 -0.75 1.06 3.30
C ILE A 97 -1.25 1.63 4.63
N GLY A 98 -2.31 1.05 5.20
CA GLY A 98 -2.82 1.43 6.52
C GLY A 98 -1.79 1.26 7.63
N TYR A 99 -1.03 0.17 7.59
CA TYR A 99 0.01 -0.11 8.57
C TYR A 99 1.19 0.87 8.42
N GLY A 100 1.54 1.24 7.19
CA GLY A 100 2.48 2.31 6.92
C GLY A 100 2.03 3.66 7.46
N ALA A 101 0.74 4.00 7.32
CA ALA A 101 0.16 5.22 7.89
C ALA A 101 0.25 5.23 9.42
N LYS A 102 -0.11 4.11 10.06
CA LYS A 102 0.06 3.89 11.50
C LYS A 102 1.50 4.10 11.95
N MET A 103 2.45 3.45 11.28
CA MET A 103 3.87 3.54 11.63
C MET A 103 4.37 4.99 11.52
N LEU A 104 3.99 5.70 10.45
CA LEU A 104 4.36 7.10 10.28
C LEU A 104 3.77 8.00 11.38
N ALA A 105 2.52 7.77 11.78
CA ALA A 105 1.89 8.46 12.91
C ALA A 105 2.57 8.17 14.26
N GLN A 106 3.01 6.93 14.49
CA GLN A 106 3.80 6.58 15.68
C GLN A 106 5.17 7.27 15.66
N LYS A 107 5.82 7.37 14.49
CA LYS A 107 7.06 8.13 14.35
C LYS A 107 6.86 9.61 14.63
N TRP A 108 5.75 10.18 14.19
CA TRP A 108 5.39 11.56 14.51
C TRP A 108 5.34 11.82 16.02
N ALA A 109 4.69 10.95 16.79
CA ALA A 109 4.61 11.08 18.25
C ALA A 109 5.97 10.92 18.95
N ALA A 110 6.87 10.13 18.37
CA ALA A 110 8.16 9.78 18.95
C ALA A 110 9.31 10.76 18.65
N VAL A 111 9.13 11.69 17.71
CA VAL A 111 10.19 12.64 17.30
C VAL A 111 9.95 14.03 17.89
N PRO A 112 11.00 14.88 17.96
CA PRO A 112 10.82 16.29 18.28
C PRO A 112 9.82 16.96 17.34
N ARG A 113 9.12 17.98 17.83
CA ARG A 113 8.06 18.65 17.08
C ARG A 113 8.64 19.64 16.07
N ILE A 114 8.20 19.55 14.82
CA ILE A 114 8.37 20.63 13.84
C ILE A 114 7.10 21.49 13.82
N GLY A 115 7.29 22.80 13.78
CA GLY A 115 6.20 23.76 13.71
C GLY A 115 5.33 23.77 14.95
N ASP A 116 4.08 24.11 14.70
CA ASP A 116 3.02 24.04 15.69
C ASP A 116 2.47 22.62 15.87
N GLY A 117 3.13 21.58 15.35
CA GLY A 117 2.72 20.19 15.57
C GLY A 117 1.28 19.90 15.12
N ASP A 118 0.75 20.70 14.19
CA ASP A 118 -0.49 20.40 13.50
C ASP A 118 -0.21 19.28 12.47
N PRO A 119 -0.78 18.08 12.62
CA PRO A 119 -0.58 16.96 11.70
C PRO A 119 -1.20 17.21 10.32
N ALA A 120 -2.08 18.21 10.17
CA ALA A 120 -2.58 18.61 8.85
C ALA A 120 -1.53 19.41 8.05
N LYS A 121 -0.39 19.81 8.62
CA LYS A 121 0.64 20.56 7.90
C LYS A 121 1.75 19.66 7.39
N VAL A 122 1.97 19.69 6.07
CA VAL A 122 2.91 18.79 5.38
C VAL A 122 4.33 18.89 5.93
N GLU A 123 4.84 20.10 6.13
CA GLU A 123 6.21 20.34 6.59
C GLU A 123 6.48 19.88 8.02
N ASN A 124 5.44 19.83 8.86
CA ASN A 124 5.59 19.37 10.24
C ASN A 124 5.98 17.87 10.31
N TRP A 125 5.77 17.11 9.23
CA TRP A 125 6.12 15.68 9.16
C TRP A 125 7.59 15.42 8.86
N TYR A 126 8.41 16.46 8.66
CA TYR A 126 9.81 16.32 8.22
C TYR A 126 10.63 15.34 9.08
N TYR A 127 10.53 15.43 10.41
CA TYR A 127 11.21 14.49 11.31
C TYR A 127 10.57 13.11 11.35
N ALA A 128 9.24 13.01 11.26
CA ALA A 128 8.56 11.73 11.19
C ALA A 128 8.97 10.93 9.94
N LEU A 129 9.13 11.62 8.81
CA LEU A 129 9.63 11.05 7.55
C LEU A 129 11.07 10.55 7.68
N TRP A 130 11.93 11.33 8.32
CA TRP A 130 13.29 10.87 8.62
C TRP A 130 13.24 9.63 9.52
N ALA A 131 12.47 9.66 10.60
CA ALA A 131 12.33 8.53 11.51
C ALA A 131 11.67 7.28 10.88
N TYR A 132 10.85 7.46 9.83
CA TYR A 132 10.27 6.36 9.05
C TYR A 132 11.37 5.56 8.33
N ASN A 133 12.32 6.26 7.69
CA ASN A 133 13.48 5.65 7.05
C ASN A 133 14.55 5.17 8.04
N GLY A 134 14.64 5.83 9.20
CA GLY A 134 15.54 5.47 10.29
C GLY A 134 16.16 6.72 10.92
N TRP A 135 15.91 6.91 12.22
CA TRP A 135 16.42 8.05 12.98
C TRP A 135 17.91 7.87 13.30
N GLY A 136 18.76 8.82 12.89
CA GLY A 136 20.20 8.78 13.18
C GLY A 136 21.07 9.51 12.15
N TRP A 137 22.35 9.72 12.49
CA TRP A 137 23.30 10.52 11.70
C TRP A 137 23.45 10.06 10.25
N ALA A 138 23.38 8.76 9.99
CA ALA A 138 23.43 8.23 8.63
C ALA A 138 22.33 8.84 7.75
N ASN A 139 21.15 9.14 8.28
CA ASN A 139 20.02 9.70 7.53
C ASN A 139 19.78 11.19 7.81
N ASN A 140 20.59 11.81 8.66
CA ASN A 140 20.49 13.23 8.97
C ASN A 140 20.74 14.07 7.69
N PRO A 141 19.89 15.06 7.37
CA PRO A 141 20.08 15.91 6.19
C PRO A 141 21.39 16.69 6.17
N ASN A 142 22.05 16.84 7.33
CA ASN A 142 23.38 17.46 7.45
C ASN A 142 24.55 16.50 7.28
N ASN A 143 24.29 15.21 7.04
CA ASN A 143 25.32 14.27 6.66
C ASN A 143 25.95 14.67 5.31
N PRO A 144 27.29 14.88 5.23
CA PRO A 144 27.97 15.29 4.00
C PRO A 144 27.81 14.34 2.81
N ARG A 145 27.38 13.08 3.04
CA ARG A 145 27.06 12.16 1.95
C ARG A 145 25.96 12.66 1.01
N PHE A 146 25.09 13.54 1.51
CA PHE A 146 23.99 14.10 0.74
C PHE A 146 24.43 15.35 -0.03
N THR A 147 25.00 15.13 -1.21
CA THR A 147 25.59 16.20 -2.03
C THR A 147 24.57 17.13 -2.68
N ARG A 148 23.30 16.70 -2.79
CA ARG A 148 22.20 17.42 -3.46
C ARG A 148 22.52 17.80 -4.91
N ARG A 149 23.24 16.93 -5.62
CA ARG A 149 23.44 17.05 -7.06
C ARG A 149 22.12 16.74 -7.79
N GLY A 150 21.72 17.59 -8.73
CA GLY A 150 20.53 17.37 -9.56
C GLY A 150 19.21 17.62 -8.83
N THR A 151 18.30 16.66 -8.88
CA THR A 151 17.05 16.61 -8.11
C THR A 151 16.85 15.22 -7.50
N PRO A 152 15.95 15.06 -6.51
CA PRO A 152 15.59 13.75 -5.99
C PRO A 152 15.08 12.74 -7.04
N ALA A 153 14.60 13.21 -8.19
CA ALA A 153 14.20 12.33 -9.30
C ALA A 153 15.40 11.89 -10.16
N THR A 154 16.38 12.76 -10.39
CA THR A 154 17.53 12.46 -11.27
C THR A 154 18.70 11.80 -10.53
N ASP A 155 18.87 12.11 -9.25
CA ASP A 155 19.92 11.54 -8.39
C ASP A 155 19.40 11.37 -6.95
N PRO A 156 18.55 10.37 -6.69
CA PRO A 156 17.95 10.16 -5.38
C PRO A 156 18.97 9.89 -4.26
N ALA A 157 20.14 9.32 -4.58
CA ALA A 157 21.15 8.98 -3.57
C ALA A 157 21.82 10.23 -2.96
N SER A 158 21.81 11.34 -3.69
CA SER A 158 22.33 12.63 -3.24
C SER A 158 21.43 13.37 -2.25
N TYR A 159 20.22 12.88 -1.96
CA TYR A 159 19.26 13.51 -1.07
C TYR A 159 18.84 12.60 0.09
N PRO A 160 18.61 13.17 1.28
CA PRO A 160 18.06 12.39 2.40
C PRO A 160 16.60 12.03 2.13
N TYR A 161 16.13 10.97 2.80
CA TYR A 161 14.83 10.36 2.55
C TYR A 161 13.65 11.34 2.60
N GLN A 162 13.56 12.13 3.66
CA GLN A 162 12.50 13.11 3.86
C GLN A 162 12.48 14.20 2.78
N GLU A 163 13.64 14.59 2.24
CA GLU A 163 13.71 15.54 1.11
C GLU A 163 13.23 14.89 -0.20
N ARG A 164 13.48 13.59 -0.40
CA ARG A 164 12.95 12.84 -1.56
C ARG A 164 11.43 12.73 -1.52
N VAL A 165 10.87 12.41 -0.34
CA VAL A 165 9.41 12.33 -0.14
C VAL A 165 8.76 13.69 -0.40
N LEU A 166 9.25 14.75 0.24
CA LEU A 166 8.68 16.10 0.09
C LEU A 166 8.86 16.68 -1.32
N TYR A 167 9.91 16.28 -2.04
CA TYR A 167 10.02 16.58 -3.47
C TYR A 167 8.87 15.94 -4.27
N LEU A 168 8.57 14.65 -4.05
CA LEU A 168 7.45 13.98 -4.73
C LEU A 168 6.09 14.54 -4.33
N VAL A 169 5.92 15.02 -3.09
CA VAL A 169 4.70 15.74 -2.68
C VAL A 169 4.42 16.93 -3.60
N SER A 170 5.46 17.65 -4.03
CA SER A 170 5.36 18.78 -4.97
C SER A 170 5.49 18.40 -6.46
N HIS A 171 6.00 17.20 -6.75
CA HIS A 171 6.23 16.69 -8.11
C HIS A 171 5.67 15.27 -8.24
N PRO A 172 4.33 15.11 -8.19
CA PRO A 172 3.69 13.81 -8.28
C PRO A 172 4.08 13.11 -9.60
N PRO A 173 4.41 11.81 -9.56
CA PRO A 173 4.48 10.98 -10.76
C PRO A 173 3.14 10.97 -11.49
N GLN A 174 3.19 10.66 -12.78
CA GLN A 174 2.00 10.49 -13.62
C GLN A 174 1.79 9.02 -13.97
N ASP A 175 0.53 8.64 -14.19
CA ASP A 175 0.20 7.34 -14.75
C ASP A 175 0.38 7.29 -16.28
N LYS A 176 0.13 6.12 -16.87
CA LYS A 176 0.28 5.89 -18.32
C LYS A 176 -0.58 6.82 -19.19
N ASP A 177 -1.66 7.37 -18.64
CA ASP A 177 -2.58 8.25 -19.35
C ASP A 177 -2.22 9.75 -19.12
N GLY A 178 -1.16 10.02 -18.34
CA GLY A 178 -0.68 11.37 -18.00
C GLY A 178 -1.29 11.95 -16.73
N ASN A 179 -2.16 11.22 -16.02
CA ASN A 179 -2.79 11.75 -14.81
C ASN A 179 -1.79 11.79 -13.65
N PRO A 180 -1.64 12.92 -12.94
CA PRO A 180 -0.85 12.95 -11.72
C PRO A 180 -1.50 12.02 -10.68
N LEU A 181 -0.67 11.28 -9.94
CA LEU A 181 -1.15 10.33 -8.93
C LEU A 181 -1.78 11.02 -7.70
N TRP A 182 -1.45 12.29 -7.47
CA TRP A 182 -2.07 13.19 -6.50
C TRP A 182 -1.90 14.65 -6.92
N LYS A 183 -2.69 15.56 -6.33
CA LYS A 183 -2.55 17.00 -6.57
C LYS A 183 -1.23 17.46 -5.96
N ALA A 184 -0.38 18.11 -6.76
CA ALA A 184 0.88 18.66 -6.28
C ALA A 184 0.62 19.64 -5.13
N VAL A 185 1.36 19.47 -4.04
CA VAL A 185 1.31 20.37 -2.89
C VAL A 185 2.61 21.15 -2.85
N LYS A 186 2.52 22.48 -2.75
CA LYS A 186 3.71 23.31 -2.58
C LYS A 186 4.31 23.04 -1.20
N VAL A 187 5.60 22.71 -1.16
CA VAL A 187 6.31 22.39 0.08
C VAL A 187 7.48 23.35 0.29
N TRP A 188 7.72 23.74 1.54
CA TRP A 188 8.94 24.43 1.96
C TRP A 188 9.82 23.54 2.82
N MET A 189 11.04 23.28 2.37
CA MET A 189 12.00 22.52 3.17
C MET A 189 12.41 23.35 4.40
N PRO A 190 12.44 22.76 5.59
CA PRO A 190 12.97 23.46 6.75
C PRO A 190 14.46 23.82 6.57
N PRO A 191 14.92 24.97 7.09
CA PRO A 191 16.32 25.35 7.00
C PRO A 191 17.22 24.31 7.68
N ARG A 192 18.22 23.83 6.94
CA ARG A 192 19.20 22.84 7.44
C ARG A 192 19.99 23.30 8.66
N THR A 193 20.19 24.61 8.80
CA THR A 193 20.84 25.22 9.96
C THR A 193 20.05 25.04 11.26
N LEU A 194 18.73 24.82 11.17
CA LEU A 194 17.87 24.54 12.32
C LEU A 194 17.78 23.03 12.63
N ILE A 195 18.11 22.19 11.65
CA ILE A 195 18.14 20.73 11.81
C ILE A 195 19.52 20.35 12.34
N GLY A 196 19.73 20.45 13.64
CA GLY A 196 21.02 20.16 14.27
C GLY A 196 21.53 18.73 14.05
N HIS A 197 22.76 18.45 14.52
CA HIS A 197 23.25 17.08 14.67
C HIS A 197 22.33 16.28 15.61
N ASP A 198 21.95 16.92 16.71
CA ASP A 198 20.90 16.50 17.63
C ASP A 198 19.63 17.33 17.33
N PRO A 199 18.65 16.75 16.62
CA PRO A 199 17.46 17.46 16.21
C PRO A 199 16.63 17.84 17.43
N HIS A 200 16.20 19.09 17.49
CA HIS A 200 15.32 19.63 18.53
C HIS A 200 14.07 20.24 17.88
N SER A 201 13.09 20.56 18.71
CA SER A 201 11.86 21.20 18.25
C SER A 201 12.11 22.63 17.77
N TYR A 202 11.55 23.00 16.62
CA TYR A 202 11.58 24.39 16.11
C TYR A 202 10.37 24.65 15.23
N SER A 203 10.08 25.92 14.95
CA SER A 203 8.96 26.31 14.08
C SER A 203 9.42 26.87 12.73
N PRO A 204 9.04 26.27 11.59
CA PRO A 204 9.28 26.87 10.28
C PRO A 204 8.32 28.02 10.01
N ASN A 205 8.77 29.02 9.28
CA ASN A 205 7.97 30.22 8.97
C ASN A 205 6.95 30.01 7.84
N LYS A 206 6.99 28.86 7.15
CA LYS A 206 6.10 28.52 6.04
C LYS A 206 5.68 27.07 6.13
N THR A 207 4.38 26.84 5.99
CA THR A 207 3.75 25.52 6.06
C THR A 207 2.56 25.46 5.11
N HIS A 208 2.22 24.26 4.65
CA HIS A 208 1.06 24.00 3.83
C HIS A 208 0.07 23.09 4.53
N LEU A 209 -1.20 23.51 4.58
CA LEU A 209 -2.28 22.74 5.16
C LEU A 209 -2.84 21.75 4.14
N GLN A 210 -2.85 20.47 4.50
CA GLN A 210 -3.53 19.40 3.80
C GLN A 210 -4.29 18.56 4.85
N PRO A 211 -5.46 19.05 5.31
CA PRO A 211 -6.25 18.36 6.32
C PRO A 211 -6.94 17.13 5.71
N PRO A 212 -7.55 16.26 6.54
CA PRO A 212 -8.40 15.19 6.06
C PRO A 212 -9.48 15.74 5.12
N GLN A 213 -9.67 15.09 3.98
CA GLN A 213 -10.53 15.61 2.93
C GLN A 213 -11.98 15.20 3.18
N ALA A 214 -12.87 16.19 3.37
CA ALA A 214 -14.30 15.93 3.53
C ALA A 214 -14.90 15.28 2.27
N PHE A 215 -14.65 15.89 1.12
CA PHE A 215 -15.01 15.36 -0.20
C PHE A 215 -13.73 14.97 -0.95
N SER A 216 -13.61 13.69 -1.30
CA SER A 216 -12.49 13.17 -2.06
C SER A 216 -12.91 11.88 -2.75
N ALA A 217 -12.43 11.65 -3.97
CA ALA A 217 -12.72 10.44 -4.71
C ALA A 217 -11.47 9.86 -5.37
N SER A 218 -11.54 8.56 -5.64
CA SER A 218 -10.68 7.93 -6.63
C SER A 218 -11.51 7.31 -7.75
N PHE A 219 -10.99 7.42 -8.97
CA PHE A 219 -11.65 6.91 -10.17
C PHE A 219 -10.91 5.69 -10.72
N GLY A 220 -11.69 4.71 -11.19
CA GLY A 220 -11.23 3.63 -12.05
C GLY A 220 -12.09 3.61 -13.30
N THR A 221 -11.48 3.83 -14.47
CA THR A 221 -12.20 3.87 -15.75
C THR A 221 -11.66 2.82 -16.71
N GLY A 222 -12.54 2.25 -17.52
CA GLY A 222 -12.13 1.49 -18.71
C GLY A 222 -11.40 2.38 -19.72
N ASP A 223 -10.66 1.76 -20.63
CA ASP A 223 -10.06 2.48 -21.75
C ASP A 223 -11.12 2.88 -22.78
N LEU A 224 -10.90 4.00 -23.46
CA LEU A 224 -11.73 4.49 -24.55
C LEU A 224 -11.22 3.93 -25.88
N SER A 225 -12.13 3.57 -26.78
CA SER A 225 -11.77 3.19 -28.14
C SER A 225 -11.78 4.41 -29.07
N PRO A 226 -11.04 4.39 -30.20
CA PRO A 226 -11.21 5.40 -31.24
C PRO A 226 -12.67 5.51 -31.69
N SER A 227 -13.13 6.74 -31.95
CA SER A 227 -14.52 7.05 -32.31
C SER A 227 -14.64 7.71 -33.68
N SER A 228 -15.82 7.60 -34.29
CA SER A 228 -16.24 8.53 -35.34
C SER A 228 -16.66 9.88 -34.72
N PRO A 229 -16.65 10.98 -35.49
CA PRO A 229 -17.18 12.26 -35.03
C PRO A 229 -18.63 12.14 -34.54
N GLY A 230 -18.92 12.73 -33.37
CA GLY A 230 -20.24 12.63 -32.72
C GLY A 230 -20.63 11.25 -32.20
N GLY A 231 -19.76 10.24 -32.33
CA GLY A 231 -20.03 8.87 -31.90
C GLY A 231 -20.25 8.74 -30.39
N LEU A 232 -21.10 7.79 -29.99
CA LEU A 232 -21.41 7.52 -28.58
C LEU A 232 -20.67 6.26 -28.10
N GLN A 233 -20.06 6.34 -26.92
CA GLN A 233 -19.40 5.20 -26.26
C GLN A 233 -19.86 5.10 -24.80
N THR A 234 -20.31 3.92 -24.39
CA THR A 234 -20.62 3.65 -22.98
C THR A 234 -19.39 3.13 -22.26
N VAL A 235 -19.00 3.79 -21.17
CA VAL A 235 -17.83 3.47 -20.35
C VAL A 235 -18.26 3.18 -18.92
N SER A 236 -17.66 2.16 -18.31
CA SER A 236 -17.83 1.90 -16.88
C SER A 236 -16.86 2.77 -16.08
N VAL A 237 -17.41 3.60 -15.19
CA VAL A 237 -16.69 4.51 -14.30
C VAL A 237 -16.93 4.07 -12.86
N ARG A 238 -15.91 3.46 -12.24
CA ARG A 238 -15.91 3.17 -10.80
C ARG A 238 -15.46 4.41 -10.05
N VAL A 239 -16.30 4.93 -9.18
CA VAL A 239 -15.99 6.05 -8.29
C VAL A 239 -15.99 5.52 -6.86
N GLN A 240 -14.90 5.75 -6.14
CA GLN A 240 -14.78 5.39 -4.73
C GLN A 240 -14.70 6.65 -3.88
N ASN A 241 -15.55 6.73 -2.86
CA ASN A 241 -15.50 7.78 -1.86
C ASN A 241 -14.29 7.55 -0.96
N THR A 242 -13.32 8.45 -1.06
CA THR A 242 -12.11 8.43 -0.25
C THR A 242 -12.11 9.55 0.78
N GLY A 243 -13.15 10.39 0.80
CA GLY A 243 -13.35 11.46 1.77
C GLY A 243 -14.07 10.99 3.03
N THR A 244 -14.14 11.88 4.02
CA THR A 244 -14.71 11.59 5.34
C THR A 244 -16.23 11.76 5.42
N LEU A 245 -16.86 12.42 4.45
CA LEU A 245 -18.32 12.60 4.40
C LEU A 245 -18.97 11.62 3.42
N ALA A 246 -20.16 11.15 3.78
CA ALA A 246 -21.00 10.36 2.87
C ALA A 246 -21.54 11.25 1.73
N TRP A 247 -21.64 10.67 0.53
CA TRP A 247 -22.25 11.35 -0.61
C TRP A 247 -23.74 11.03 -0.68
N ALA A 248 -24.57 12.07 -0.77
CA ALA A 248 -26.00 11.91 -1.01
C ALA A 248 -26.25 11.58 -2.49
N SER A 249 -27.14 10.63 -2.78
CA SER A 249 -27.59 10.33 -4.15
C SER A 249 -28.78 11.17 -4.63
N SER A 250 -29.43 11.90 -3.74
CA SER A 250 -30.64 12.68 -4.03
C SER A 250 -30.74 13.91 -3.13
N GLY A 251 -31.58 14.86 -3.52
CA GLY A 251 -31.78 16.12 -2.80
C GLY A 251 -30.93 17.26 -3.35
N THR A 252 -30.93 18.38 -2.64
CA THR A 252 -30.34 19.65 -3.11
C THR A 252 -28.80 19.68 -3.08
N ALA A 253 -28.18 18.78 -2.31
CA ALA A 253 -26.73 18.58 -2.24
C ALA A 253 -26.32 17.18 -2.73
N ALA A 254 -27.08 16.62 -3.68
CA ALA A 254 -26.75 15.32 -4.25
C ALA A 254 -25.44 15.39 -5.03
N ILE A 255 -24.63 14.33 -4.93
CA ILE A 255 -23.46 14.13 -5.78
C ILE A 255 -23.89 13.41 -7.05
N SER A 256 -23.32 13.80 -8.18
CA SER A 256 -23.52 13.19 -9.49
C SER A 256 -22.21 13.13 -10.27
N LEU A 257 -22.08 12.18 -11.18
CA LEU A 257 -20.95 12.08 -12.10
C LEU A 257 -21.23 12.92 -13.35
N THR A 258 -20.21 13.58 -13.88
CA THR A 258 -20.27 14.18 -15.21
C THR A 258 -18.92 14.02 -15.91
N TYR A 259 -18.83 14.46 -17.16
CA TYR A 259 -17.58 14.55 -17.88
C TYR A 259 -17.49 15.84 -18.70
N HIS A 260 -16.26 16.22 -18.99
CA HIS A 260 -15.90 17.35 -19.83
C HIS A 260 -14.95 16.89 -20.92
N LEU A 261 -15.05 17.50 -22.10
CA LEU A 261 -14.15 17.25 -23.21
C LEU A 261 -13.12 18.36 -23.27
N PHE A 262 -11.86 17.96 -23.35
CA PHE A 262 -10.73 18.87 -23.50
C PHE A 262 -9.93 18.53 -24.75
N THR A 263 -9.26 19.53 -25.31
CA THR A 263 -8.19 19.30 -26.29
C THR A 263 -7.04 18.53 -25.65
N ARG A 264 -6.31 17.71 -26.43
CA ARG A 264 -5.23 16.85 -25.92
C ARG A 264 -4.12 17.59 -25.15
N GLY A 265 -3.84 18.85 -25.51
CA GLY A 265 -2.79 19.67 -24.90
C GLY A 265 -3.24 20.53 -23.72
N ALA A 266 -4.52 20.50 -23.35
CA ALA A 266 -5.02 21.27 -22.21
C ALA A 266 -4.59 20.63 -20.87
N ASP A 267 -4.60 21.42 -19.80
CA ASP A 267 -4.44 20.94 -18.42
C ASP A 267 -5.83 20.71 -17.79
N PRO A 268 -6.29 19.45 -17.67
CA PRO A 268 -7.60 19.14 -17.10
C PRO A 268 -7.59 19.05 -15.57
N TRP A 269 -6.44 19.24 -14.90
CA TRP A 269 -6.31 19.05 -13.44
C TRP A 269 -6.35 20.37 -12.64
N ILE A 270 -6.66 21.47 -13.32
CA ILE A 270 -7.02 22.75 -12.69
C ILE A 270 -8.47 22.72 -12.18
N PRO A 271 -8.83 23.57 -11.20
CA PRO A 271 -10.23 23.76 -10.80
C PRO A 271 -11.11 23.98 -12.04
N PHE A 272 -12.10 23.11 -12.24
CA PHE A 272 -12.88 23.15 -13.46
C PHE A 272 -13.69 24.45 -13.58
N SER A 273 -13.72 24.99 -14.80
CA SER A 273 -14.60 26.05 -15.23
C SER A 273 -14.99 25.79 -16.69
N PRO A 274 -16.22 26.09 -17.12
CA PRO A 274 -16.58 26.06 -18.54
C PRO A 274 -15.70 26.96 -19.42
N PHE A 275 -15.02 27.93 -18.82
CA PHE A 275 -14.11 28.85 -19.49
C PHE A 275 -12.63 28.45 -19.37
N SER A 276 -12.34 27.28 -18.79
CA SER A 276 -10.96 26.77 -18.71
C SER A 276 -10.38 26.59 -20.13
N PRO A 277 -9.11 26.97 -20.36
CA PRO A 277 -8.48 26.83 -21.66
C PRO A 277 -8.56 25.38 -22.19
N GLY A 278 -8.97 25.25 -23.44
CA GLY A 278 -9.02 23.97 -24.13
C GLY A 278 -10.24 23.10 -23.82
N VAL A 279 -11.24 23.59 -23.08
CA VAL A 279 -12.57 22.95 -23.01
C VAL A 279 -13.22 22.99 -24.39
N VAL A 280 -13.65 21.82 -24.87
CA VAL A 280 -14.28 21.62 -26.19
C VAL A 280 -15.79 21.52 -26.06
N ALA A 281 -16.26 20.79 -25.06
CA ALA A 281 -17.68 20.61 -24.78
C ALA A 281 -17.89 20.17 -23.33
N LEU A 282 -19.05 20.51 -22.79
CA LEU A 282 -19.58 19.90 -21.57
C LEU A 282 -20.33 18.62 -21.98
N GLY A 283 -20.27 17.56 -21.16
CA GLY A 283 -20.94 16.30 -21.44
C GLY A 283 -22.47 16.42 -21.54
N GLN A 284 -23.16 15.29 -21.69
CA GLN A 284 -24.61 15.22 -21.90
C GLN A 284 -25.45 15.46 -20.61
N GLY A 285 -24.92 16.19 -19.63
CA GLY A 285 -25.54 16.40 -18.32
C GLY A 285 -24.82 15.66 -17.19
N THR A 286 -25.56 15.33 -16.14
CA THR A 286 -25.05 14.59 -14.97
C THR A 286 -25.72 13.23 -14.83
N LEU A 287 -24.97 12.27 -14.32
CA LEU A 287 -25.44 10.93 -13.98
C LEU A 287 -25.54 10.79 -12.45
N ALA A 288 -26.76 10.63 -11.96
CA ALA A 288 -27.03 10.48 -10.53
C ALA A 288 -26.41 9.19 -9.97
N LEU A 289 -25.99 9.23 -8.71
CA LEU A 289 -25.59 8.03 -7.98
C LEU A 289 -26.83 7.15 -7.72
N PRO A 290 -26.73 5.80 -7.84
CA PRO A 290 -27.85 4.91 -7.60
C PRO A 290 -28.25 4.80 -6.12
N HIS A 291 -27.37 5.18 -5.19
CA HIS A 291 -27.58 5.22 -3.74
C HIS A 291 -26.47 6.05 -3.08
N ASN A 292 -26.68 6.43 -1.80
CA ASN A 292 -25.68 7.14 -1.02
C ASN A 292 -24.37 6.34 -0.94
N VAL A 293 -23.23 7.03 -1.09
CA VAL A 293 -21.91 6.38 -1.05
C VAL A 293 -21.18 6.79 0.22
N LEU A 294 -21.11 5.87 1.17
CA LEU A 294 -20.40 6.05 2.44
C LEU A 294 -18.87 6.18 2.23
N PRO A 295 -18.13 6.76 3.19
CA PRO A 295 -16.67 6.75 3.19
C PRO A 295 -16.10 5.35 2.94
N ALA A 296 -15.02 5.27 2.16
CA ALA A 296 -14.35 4.05 1.69
C ALA A 296 -15.18 3.14 0.75
N HIS A 297 -16.48 3.41 0.52
CA HIS A 297 -17.33 2.65 -0.39
C HIS A 297 -17.20 3.15 -1.83
N ALA A 298 -17.63 2.34 -2.79
CA ALA A 298 -17.55 2.67 -4.20
C ALA A 298 -18.81 2.26 -4.95
N VAL A 299 -19.05 2.95 -6.06
CA VAL A 299 -20.11 2.64 -7.01
C VAL A 299 -19.53 2.58 -8.42
N THR A 300 -20.16 1.80 -9.30
CA THR A 300 -19.81 1.76 -10.71
C THR A 300 -20.98 2.26 -11.53
N LEU A 301 -20.71 3.26 -12.35
CA LEU A 301 -21.68 3.94 -13.20
C LEU A 301 -21.38 3.61 -14.68
N LYS A 302 -22.43 3.54 -15.50
CA LYS A 302 -22.31 3.38 -16.96
C LYS A 302 -22.56 4.74 -17.62
N GLU A 303 -21.49 5.47 -17.86
CA GLU A 303 -21.54 6.81 -18.45
C GLU A 303 -21.51 6.70 -19.99
N THR A 304 -22.32 7.47 -20.70
CA THR A 304 -22.28 7.51 -22.18
C THR A 304 -21.58 8.79 -22.63
N VAL A 305 -20.37 8.63 -23.17
CA VAL A 305 -19.54 9.71 -23.67
C VAL A 305 -19.85 9.94 -25.15
N GLN A 306 -20.18 11.18 -25.50
CA GLN A 306 -20.24 11.64 -26.89
C GLN A 306 -18.90 12.21 -27.33
N ALA A 307 -18.35 11.69 -28.42
CA ALA A 307 -17.15 12.20 -29.05
C ALA A 307 -17.39 13.58 -29.71
N PRO A 308 -16.39 14.47 -29.77
CA PRO A 308 -16.47 15.71 -30.55
C PRO A 308 -16.91 15.50 -32.00
N SER A 309 -17.54 16.52 -32.59
CA SER A 309 -17.98 16.52 -33.99
C SER A 309 -16.85 16.72 -35.00
N SER A 310 -15.66 17.06 -34.54
CA SER A 310 -14.46 17.22 -35.37
C SER A 310 -13.47 16.08 -35.08
N PRO A 311 -12.82 15.50 -36.11
CA PRO A 311 -11.69 14.60 -35.92
C PRO A 311 -10.55 15.26 -35.14
N GLY A 312 -9.82 14.48 -34.34
CA GLY A 312 -8.70 14.95 -33.53
C GLY A 312 -8.45 14.10 -32.29
N ASP A 313 -7.42 14.48 -31.53
CA ASP A 313 -7.11 13.90 -30.23
C ASP A 313 -7.67 14.77 -29.10
N TYR A 314 -8.36 14.12 -28.17
CA TYR A 314 -9.07 14.77 -27.08
C TYR A 314 -8.79 14.07 -25.75
N LEU A 315 -9.23 14.71 -24.67
CA LEU A 315 -9.30 14.14 -23.33
C LEU A 315 -10.77 14.12 -22.89
N VAL A 316 -11.22 12.97 -22.41
CA VAL A 316 -12.46 12.85 -21.63
C VAL A 316 -12.09 12.93 -20.17
N VAL A 317 -12.67 13.89 -19.46
CA VAL A 317 -12.33 14.23 -18.08
C VAL A 317 -13.55 14.04 -17.21
N TRP A 318 -13.57 12.98 -16.41
CA TRP A 318 -14.64 12.73 -15.45
C TRP A 318 -14.42 13.50 -14.16
N ASP A 319 -15.48 14.14 -13.69
CA ASP A 319 -15.53 14.88 -12.43
C ASP A 319 -16.85 14.59 -11.70
N LEU A 320 -16.90 14.91 -10.42
CA LEU A 320 -18.11 14.86 -9.61
C LEU A 320 -18.67 16.27 -9.42
N GLN A 321 -19.99 16.37 -9.36
CA GLN A 321 -20.70 17.61 -9.12
C GLN A 321 -21.64 17.44 -7.92
N GLU A 322 -21.51 18.32 -6.94
CA GLU A 322 -22.52 18.57 -5.92
C GLU A 322 -23.55 19.55 -6.49
N LEU A 323 -24.82 19.16 -6.45
CA LEU A 323 -25.89 19.98 -7.00
C LEU A 323 -26.04 21.30 -6.20
N PRO A 324 -26.49 22.39 -6.87
CA PRO A 324 -26.79 22.46 -8.30
C PRO A 324 -25.57 22.64 -9.23
N ALA A 325 -24.39 23.07 -8.75
CA ALA A 325 -23.30 23.46 -9.67
C ALA A 325 -21.87 23.47 -9.08
N SER A 326 -21.62 22.82 -7.95
CA SER A 326 -20.27 22.80 -7.35
C SER A 326 -19.49 21.58 -7.84
N TRP A 327 -18.52 21.78 -8.73
CA TRP A 327 -17.62 20.71 -9.14
C TRP A 327 -16.63 20.38 -8.03
N LEU A 328 -16.45 19.10 -7.73
CA LEU A 328 -15.52 18.69 -6.68
C LEU A 328 -14.07 18.97 -7.07
N SER A 329 -13.72 19.08 -8.37
CA SER A 329 -12.39 19.57 -8.76
C SER A 329 -12.07 20.97 -8.22
N GLN A 330 -13.08 21.81 -7.97
CA GLN A 330 -12.91 23.12 -7.34
C GLN A 330 -12.57 23.02 -5.84
N THR A 331 -12.93 21.91 -5.19
CA THR A 331 -12.56 21.63 -3.79
C THR A 331 -11.19 20.95 -3.68
N GLY A 332 -10.51 20.74 -4.81
CA GLY A 332 -9.17 20.16 -4.87
C GLY A 332 -9.12 18.67 -5.17
N LEU A 333 -10.26 18.05 -5.49
CA LEU A 333 -10.33 16.70 -6.04
C LEU A 333 -9.64 16.66 -7.41
N LEU A 334 -8.89 15.59 -7.68
CA LEU A 334 -8.34 15.38 -9.03
C LEU A 334 -9.35 14.65 -9.91
N PRO A 335 -9.80 15.25 -11.02
CA PRO A 335 -10.64 14.54 -11.97
C PRO A 335 -9.83 13.47 -12.70
N ARG A 336 -10.53 12.57 -13.41
CA ARG A 336 -9.89 11.49 -14.17
C ARG A 336 -9.91 11.80 -15.66
N ALA A 337 -8.73 11.95 -16.28
CA ALA A 337 -8.61 12.14 -17.72
C ALA A 337 -8.26 10.82 -18.44
N LYS A 338 -8.88 10.60 -19.61
CA LYS A 338 -8.51 9.55 -20.57
C LYS A 338 -8.39 10.11 -21.98
N PRO A 339 -7.39 9.66 -22.77
CA PRO A 339 -7.33 9.99 -24.19
C PRO A 339 -8.54 9.44 -24.95
N LEU A 340 -9.03 10.24 -25.92
CA LEU A 340 -10.01 9.83 -26.91
C LEU A 340 -9.52 10.28 -28.29
N GLN A 341 -9.40 9.34 -29.22
CA GLN A 341 -9.12 9.64 -30.63
C GLN A 341 -10.42 9.69 -31.42
N VAL A 342 -10.62 10.74 -32.21
CA VAL A 342 -11.74 10.88 -33.15
C VAL A 342 -11.19 10.87 -34.57
N LEU A 343 -11.56 9.85 -35.35
CA LEU A 343 -11.01 9.59 -36.67
C LEU A 343 -12.01 9.95 -37.78
N ALA A 344 -11.55 10.63 -38.82
CA ALA A 344 -12.36 10.87 -40.02
C ALA A 344 -12.67 9.55 -40.74
N GLY A 345 -13.90 9.39 -41.23
CA GLY A 345 -14.26 8.27 -42.13
C GLY A 345 -14.58 6.92 -41.45
N VAL A 346 -14.59 6.82 -40.12
CA VAL A 346 -15.14 5.65 -39.43
C VAL A 346 -16.67 5.71 -39.50
N LYS A 347 -17.31 4.76 -40.21
CA LYS A 347 -18.77 4.57 -40.11
C LYS A 347 -19.09 4.09 -38.69
N THR A 348 -20.07 4.72 -38.05
CA THR A 348 -20.53 4.43 -36.69
C THR A 348 -20.66 2.91 -36.49
N PRO A 349 -19.92 2.28 -35.57
CA PRO A 349 -20.24 0.93 -35.18
C PRO A 349 -21.63 0.98 -34.57
N ILE A 350 -22.57 0.22 -35.14
CA ILE A 350 -23.87 -0.03 -34.51
C ILE A 350 -23.58 -0.53 -33.09
N PRO A 351 -24.24 -0.04 -32.03
CA PRO A 351 -24.06 -0.56 -30.69
C PRO A 351 -24.37 -2.05 -30.70
N ARG A 352 -23.34 -2.90 -30.66
CA ARG A 352 -23.59 -4.32 -30.39
C ARG A 352 -24.06 -4.37 -28.95
N THR A 353 -25.30 -4.80 -28.76
CA THR A 353 -25.78 -5.25 -27.45
C THR A 353 -24.70 -6.16 -26.87
N PRO A 354 -24.13 -5.87 -25.69
CA PRO A 354 -23.10 -6.72 -25.13
C PRO A 354 -23.74 -8.10 -24.94
N THR A 355 -23.29 -9.08 -25.73
CA THR A 355 -23.59 -10.47 -25.48
C THR A 355 -23.14 -10.74 -24.04
N PRO A 356 -24.00 -11.27 -23.16
CA PRO A 356 -23.60 -11.56 -21.79
C PRO A 356 -22.33 -12.41 -21.87
N THR A 357 -21.22 -11.86 -21.38
CA THR A 357 -19.97 -12.60 -21.28
C THR A 357 -20.28 -13.82 -20.42
N PRO A 358 -20.10 -15.06 -20.92
CA PRO A 358 -20.35 -16.24 -20.11
C PRO A 358 -19.57 -16.09 -18.81
N ALA A 359 -20.25 -16.40 -17.69
CA ALA A 359 -19.64 -16.33 -16.37
C ALA A 359 -18.26 -17.00 -16.44
N PRO A 360 -17.20 -16.33 -15.94
CA PRO A 360 -15.85 -16.84 -16.12
C PRO A 360 -15.76 -18.25 -15.55
N ALA A 361 -15.21 -19.20 -16.30
CA ALA A 361 -15.17 -20.61 -15.90
C ALA A 361 -14.58 -20.77 -14.49
N PRO A 362 -15.10 -21.72 -13.68
CA PRO A 362 -14.54 -22.02 -12.37
C PRO A 362 -13.11 -22.53 -12.52
N VAL A 363 -12.16 -21.88 -11.84
CA VAL A 363 -10.73 -22.24 -11.83
C VAL A 363 -10.31 -22.44 -10.39
N THR A 364 -9.68 -23.57 -10.07
CA THR A 364 -9.08 -23.81 -8.76
C THR A 364 -7.72 -23.10 -8.69
N GLY A 365 -7.39 -22.51 -7.54
CA GLY A 365 -6.15 -21.75 -7.38
C GLY A 365 -5.64 -21.78 -5.94
N ALA A 366 -4.34 -21.93 -5.79
CA ALA A 366 -3.62 -21.85 -4.53
C ALA A 366 -2.20 -21.41 -4.84
N GLN A 367 -1.86 -20.17 -4.55
CA GLN A 367 -0.57 -19.58 -4.82
C GLN A 367 0.24 -19.49 -3.54
N PHE A 368 1.50 -19.92 -3.59
CA PHE A 368 2.40 -19.73 -2.47
C PHE A 368 2.76 -18.26 -2.36
N VAL A 369 2.58 -17.69 -1.17
CA VAL A 369 2.92 -16.31 -0.88
C VAL A 369 4.25 -16.25 -0.15
N ALA A 370 4.33 -16.88 1.03
CA ALA A 370 5.49 -16.82 1.91
C ALA A 370 5.48 -17.95 2.94
N ASP A 371 6.66 -18.29 3.46
CA ASP A 371 6.77 -19.02 4.72
C ASP A 371 6.54 -18.05 5.87
N THR A 372 5.48 -18.26 6.66
CA THR A 372 5.19 -17.45 7.85
C THR A 372 5.70 -18.11 9.13
N SER A 373 6.17 -19.36 9.04
CA SER A 373 7.02 -19.99 10.05
C SER A 373 8.01 -20.97 9.43
N ILE A 374 9.12 -21.23 10.15
CA ILE A 374 10.20 -22.15 9.77
C ILE A 374 10.70 -21.90 8.32
N PRO A 375 11.49 -20.84 8.08
CA PRO A 375 12.07 -20.58 6.77
C PRO A 375 12.92 -21.74 6.24
N ASP A 376 13.12 -21.77 4.94
CA ASP A 376 13.92 -22.81 4.31
C ASP A 376 15.36 -22.88 4.87
N GLY A 377 15.79 -24.08 5.21
CA GLY A 377 17.13 -24.37 5.77
C GLY A 377 17.21 -24.35 7.29
N THR A 378 16.11 -24.08 8.00
CA THR A 378 16.05 -24.04 9.47
C THR A 378 16.58 -25.33 10.11
N ALA A 379 17.43 -25.19 11.13
CA ALA A 379 17.97 -26.31 11.89
C ALA A 379 16.97 -26.82 12.94
N ILE A 380 16.66 -28.12 12.93
CA ILE A 380 15.70 -28.74 13.84
C ILE A 380 16.31 -30.00 14.47
N GLN A 381 16.05 -30.24 15.75
CA GLN A 381 16.53 -31.45 16.43
C GLN A 381 15.87 -32.73 15.88
N PRO A 382 16.56 -33.88 15.91
CA PRO A 382 15.98 -35.16 15.49
C PRO A 382 14.68 -35.48 16.23
N ARG A 383 13.67 -35.96 15.50
CA ARG A 383 12.34 -36.32 16.03
C ARG A 383 11.54 -35.17 16.68
N ARG A 384 12.01 -33.93 16.66
CA ARG A 384 11.31 -32.78 17.25
C ARG A 384 10.07 -32.44 16.43
N LEU A 385 8.98 -32.13 17.13
CA LEU A 385 7.78 -31.55 16.52
C LEU A 385 8.01 -30.07 16.24
N PHE A 386 7.61 -29.61 15.06
CA PHE A 386 7.62 -28.21 14.66
C PHE A 386 6.33 -27.88 13.91
N GLN A 387 5.89 -26.63 13.99
CA GLN A 387 4.74 -26.16 13.22
C GLN A 387 5.26 -25.44 11.99
N LYS A 388 4.87 -25.91 10.80
CA LYS A 388 5.18 -25.24 9.53
C LYS A 388 3.94 -24.51 9.04
N THR A 389 4.10 -23.24 8.74
CA THR A 389 3.01 -22.37 8.30
C THR A 389 3.41 -21.73 6.98
N TRP A 390 2.55 -21.93 5.98
CA TRP A 390 2.64 -21.22 4.71
C TRP A 390 1.49 -20.23 4.62
N LEU A 391 1.79 -19.05 4.11
CA LEU A 391 0.78 -18.14 3.63
C LEU A 391 0.45 -18.51 2.18
N ILE A 392 -0.83 -18.79 1.94
CA ILE A 392 -1.33 -19.24 0.64
C ILE A 392 -2.45 -18.29 0.22
N PHE A 393 -2.45 -17.87 -1.04
CA PHE A 393 -3.48 -17.04 -1.65
C PHE A 393 -4.36 -17.87 -2.58
N ASN A 394 -5.67 -17.79 -2.41
CA ASN A 394 -6.60 -18.37 -3.37
C ASN A 394 -6.71 -17.42 -4.59
N ASN A 395 -5.84 -17.62 -5.58
CA ASN A 395 -5.88 -16.94 -6.88
C ASN A 395 -6.87 -17.59 -7.88
N GLY A 396 -7.69 -18.53 -7.41
CA GLY A 396 -8.73 -19.17 -8.21
C GLY A 396 -9.99 -18.32 -8.30
N ARG A 397 -11.05 -18.92 -8.86
CA ARG A 397 -12.40 -18.35 -8.96
C ARG A 397 -13.44 -19.14 -8.14
N LEU A 398 -12.98 -20.18 -7.43
CA LEU A 398 -13.79 -20.98 -6.51
C LEU A 398 -13.28 -20.85 -5.08
N PRO A 399 -14.16 -20.77 -4.08
CA PRO A 399 -13.74 -20.99 -2.70
C PRO A 399 -13.24 -22.43 -2.53
N TRP A 400 -12.24 -22.65 -1.67
CA TRP A 400 -11.85 -24.01 -1.32
C TRP A 400 -12.99 -24.68 -0.54
N GLY A 401 -13.43 -25.84 -1.03
CA GLY A 401 -14.61 -26.52 -0.51
C GLY A 401 -14.31 -27.64 0.48
N PRO A 402 -15.36 -28.21 1.11
CA PRO A 402 -15.23 -29.42 1.90
C PRO A 402 -14.53 -30.55 1.11
N GLY A 403 -13.64 -31.29 1.77
CA GLY A 403 -12.89 -32.40 1.16
C GLY A 403 -11.61 -32.00 0.43
N TRP A 404 -11.32 -30.70 0.30
CA TRP A 404 -10.07 -30.22 -0.30
C TRP A 404 -8.92 -30.34 0.71
N THR A 405 -7.72 -30.70 0.23
CA THR A 405 -6.59 -31.03 1.11
C THR A 405 -5.27 -30.49 0.59
N LEU A 406 -4.33 -30.19 1.48
CA LEU A 406 -2.91 -30.10 1.17
C LEU A 406 -2.33 -31.52 1.24
N ARG A 407 -1.79 -32.01 0.13
CA ARG A 407 -1.25 -33.37 0.03
C ARG A 407 0.26 -33.35 -0.11
N HIS A 408 0.89 -34.31 0.55
CA HIS A 408 2.30 -34.63 0.32
C HIS A 408 2.46 -35.14 -1.12
N VAL A 409 3.48 -34.64 -1.82
CA VAL A 409 3.78 -34.99 -3.22
C VAL A 409 5.11 -35.74 -3.31
N SER A 410 6.16 -35.25 -2.67
CA SER A 410 7.49 -35.88 -2.73
C SER A 410 8.36 -35.55 -1.52
N GLY A 411 9.44 -36.32 -1.31
CA GLY A 411 10.34 -36.17 -0.17
C GLY A 411 9.78 -36.81 1.12
N PRO A 412 10.34 -36.51 2.30
CA PRO A 412 9.80 -37.00 3.56
C PRO A 412 8.42 -36.38 3.84
N THR A 413 7.53 -37.18 4.41
CA THR A 413 6.18 -36.75 4.84
C THR A 413 6.19 -35.89 6.10
N PHE A 414 7.31 -35.89 6.84
CA PHE A 414 7.40 -35.28 8.17
C PHE A 414 6.26 -35.72 9.12
N GLY A 415 5.79 -36.96 8.97
CA GLY A 415 4.73 -37.54 9.80
C GLY A 415 3.29 -37.21 9.36
N VAL A 416 3.10 -36.41 8.30
CA VAL A 416 1.77 -36.04 7.78
C VAL A 416 1.72 -36.37 6.28
N LYS A 417 0.62 -36.93 5.77
CA LYS A 417 0.45 -37.22 4.33
C LYS A 417 -0.58 -36.32 3.64
N SER A 418 -1.54 -35.83 4.41
CA SER A 418 -2.61 -34.95 3.95
C SER A 418 -3.08 -34.09 5.13
N PHE A 419 -3.52 -32.87 4.84
CA PHE A 419 -4.06 -31.93 5.80
C PHE A 419 -5.25 -31.19 5.16
N PRO A 420 -6.40 -31.02 5.84
CA PRO A 420 -7.56 -30.35 5.22
C PRO A 420 -7.25 -28.88 4.93
N LEU A 421 -7.66 -28.41 3.75
CA LEU A 421 -7.62 -26.98 3.45
C LEU A 421 -8.81 -26.28 4.13
N PRO A 422 -8.61 -25.14 4.79
CA PRO A 422 -9.71 -24.34 5.30
C PRO A 422 -10.53 -23.76 4.14
N SER A 423 -11.78 -23.40 4.40
CA SER A 423 -12.59 -22.68 3.41
C SER A 423 -12.04 -21.28 3.22
N VAL A 424 -11.56 -20.97 2.02
CA VAL A 424 -10.97 -19.68 1.66
C VAL A 424 -11.58 -19.21 0.35
N SER A 425 -12.26 -18.06 0.38
CA SER A 425 -12.84 -17.43 -0.79
C SER A 425 -11.76 -16.99 -1.80
N PRO A 426 -12.10 -16.87 -3.10
CA PRO A 426 -11.24 -16.23 -4.08
C PRO A 426 -10.72 -14.89 -3.58
N CYS A 427 -9.49 -14.54 -3.95
CA CYS A 427 -8.80 -13.32 -3.56
C CYS A 427 -8.57 -13.15 -2.05
N HIS A 428 -8.62 -14.22 -1.27
CA HIS A 428 -8.26 -14.21 0.15
C HIS A 428 -7.03 -15.08 0.40
N THR A 429 -6.33 -14.78 1.49
CA THR A 429 -5.17 -15.55 1.96
C THR A 429 -5.46 -16.28 3.25
N VAL A 430 -4.73 -17.37 3.49
CA VAL A 430 -4.76 -18.07 4.77
C VAL A 430 -3.37 -18.54 5.17
N ASN A 431 -3.11 -18.52 6.48
CA ASN A 431 -1.99 -19.21 7.09
C ASN A 431 -2.35 -20.69 7.28
N LEU A 432 -1.75 -21.57 6.50
CA LEU A 432 -1.93 -23.01 6.61
C LEU A 432 -0.87 -23.61 7.53
N SER A 433 -1.23 -23.81 8.80
CA SER A 433 -0.33 -24.34 9.83
C SER A 433 -0.46 -25.86 9.98
N VAL A 434 0.62 -26.60 9.69
CA VAL A 434 0.68 -28.05 9.83
C VAL A 434 1.73 -28.43 10.87
N GLN A 435 1.34 -29.23 11.87
CA GLN A 435 2.27 -29.78 12.84
C GLN A 435 3.00 -30.98 12.22
N MET A 436 4.33 -30.90 12.19
CA MET A 436 5.22 -31.84 11.51
C MET A 436 6.29 -32.36 12.45
N LYS A 437 6.90 -33.50 12.10
CA LYS A 437 7.96 -34.16 12.87
C LYS A 437 9.24 -34.29 12.04
N ALA A 438 10.34 -33.76 12.57
CA ALA A 438 11.65 -33.87 11.95
C ALA A 438 12.12 -35.34 11.88
N PRO A 439 12.80 -35.76 10.79
CA PRO A 439 13.41 -37.09 10.69
C PRO A 439 14.39 -37.39 11.82
N SER A 440 14.67 -38.68 12.05
CA SER A 440 15.58 -39.13 13.12
C SER A 440 17.06 -39.08 12.74
N LYS A 441 17.38 -39.16 11.46
CA LYS A 441 18.77 -39.14 10.98
C LYS A 441 19.20 -37.69 10.72
N PRO A 442 20.42 -37.30 11.11
CA PRO A 442 20.97 -36.00 10.72
C PRO A 442 21.07 -35.88 9.19
N GLY A 443 20.85 -34.67 8.66
CA GLY A 443 20.89 -34.41 7.22
C GLY A 443 20.01 -33.25 6.78
N SER A 444 20.10 -32.88 5.50
CA SER A 444 19.20 -31.91 4.89
C SER A 444 17.99 -32.61 4.27
N TYR A 445 16.80 -32.11 4.55
CA TYR A 445 15.55 -32.71 4.09
C TYR A 445 14.72 -31.69 3.31
N PHE A 446 14.15 -32.16 2.20
CA PHE A 446 13.32 -31.38 1.28
C PHE A 446 12.02 -32.12 0.99
N GLY A 447 10.89 -31.59 1.44
CA GLY A 447 9.56 -32.12 1.16
C GLY A 447 8.71 -31.16 0.32
N VAL A 448 7.87 -31.71 -0.55
CA VAL A 448 6.98 -30.96 -1.44
C VAL A 448 5.53 -31.33 -1.18
N TRP A 449 4.69 -30.31 -1.14
CA TRP A 449 3.25 -30.41 -0.89
C TRP A 449 2.48 -29.61 -1.94
N ARG A 450 1.23 -29.99 -2.21
CA ARG A 450 0.37 -29.29 -3.16
C ARG A 450 -1.10 -29.41 -2.79
N ALA A 451 -1.89 -28.39 -3.09
CA ALA A 451 -3.32 -28.42 -2.86
C ALA A 451 -4.00 -29.44 -3.79
N ALA A 452 -5.06 -30.07 -3.31
CA ALA A 452 -5.87 -31.06 -4.01
C ALA A 452 -7.35 -30.79 -3.79
N ASP A 453 -8.15 -30.85 -4.86
CA ASP A 453 -9.60 -30.72 -4.77
C ASP A 453 -10.25 -31.97 -4.14
N ALA A 454 -11.57 -31.96 -3.97
CA ALA A 454 -12.33 -33.07 -3.39
C ALA A 454 -12.22 -34.38 -4.20
N SER A 455 -11.90 -34.30 -5.49
CA SER A 455 -11.65 -35.45 -6.36
C SER A 455 -10.20 -35.92 -6.32
N GLY A 456 -9.33 -35.21 -5.59
CA GLY A 456 -7.92 -35.52 -5.43
C GLY A 456 -7.02 -34.92 -6.51
N ASN A 457 -7.54 -34.07 -7.41
CA ASN A 457 -6.74 -33.44 -8.46
C ASN A 457 -5.85 -32.34 -7.87
N LEU A 458 -4.55 -32.40 -8.17
CA LEU A 458 -3.59 -31.42 -7.64
C LEU A 458 -3.66 -30.09 -8.41
N PHE A 459 -3.71 -28.98 -7.68
CA PHE A 459 -3.75 -27.62 -8.25
C PHE A 459 -2.83 -26.65 -7.48
N GLY A 460 -2.62 -25.45 -8.04
CA GLY A 460 -1.83 -24.40 -7.42
C GLY A 460 -0.31 -24.65 -7.40
N ASP A 461 0.39 -23.83 -6.63
CA ASP A 461 1.83 -23.87 -6.45
C ASP A 461 2.28 -25.05 -5.57
N LYS A 462 3.56 -25.39 -5.68
CA LYS A 462 4.22 -26.32 -4.78
C LYS A 462 4.61 -25.58 -3.50
N LEU A 463 4.24 -26.12 -2.35
CA LEU A 463 4.70 -25.66 -1.04
C LEU A 463 5.87 -26.54 -0.58
N THR A 464 6.92 -25.92 -0.06
CA THR A 464 8.16 -26.62 0.33
C THR A 464 8.36 -26.64 1.83
N VAL A 465 9.02 -27.69 2.31
CA VAL A 465 9.62 -27.77 3.64
C VAL A 465 11.10 -28.10 3.45
N VAL A 466 11.98 -27.12 3.69
CA VAL A 466 13.42 -27.34 3.72
C VAL A 466 13.91 -27.22 5.16
N VAL A 467 14.42 -28.31 5.74
CA VAL A 467 14.96 -28.31 7.12
C VAL A 467 16.28 -29.07 7.20
N ARG A 468 17.13 -28.67 8.15
CA ARG A 468 18.39 -29.37 8.47
C ARG A 468 18.26 -30.05 9.82
N VAL A 469 18.36 -31.38 9.87
CA VAL A 469 18.38 -32.13 11.13
C VAL A 469 19.81 -32.19 11.66
N SER A 470 20.06 -31.56 12.81
CA SER A 470 21.40 -31.52 13.43
C SER A 470 21.68 -32.78 14.25
N GLY A 471 22.90 -33.32 14.13
CA GLY A 471 23.34 -34.53 14.85
C GLY A 471 23.97 -34.29 16.21
N LYS A 472 24.09 -33.04 16.68
CA LYS A 472 24.73 -32.71 17.96
C LYS A 472 23.64 -32.43 19.01
N PRO A 473 23.58 -33.19 20.12
CA PRO A 473 22.86 -32.74 21.31
C PRO A 473 23.39 -31.36 21.74
N PRO A 474 22.59 -30.51 22.40
CA PRO A 474 23.12 -29.29 22.98
C PRO A 474 24.27 -29.67 23.92
N VAL A 475 25.44 -29.07 23.72
CA VAL A 475 26.47 -29.07 24.76
C VAL A 475 25.82 -28.41 25.96
N VAL A 476 25.71 -29.13 27.07
CA VAL A 476 25.37 -28.53 28.35
C VAL A 476 26.46 -27.50 28.61
N THR A 477 26.15 -26.21 28.49
CA THR A 477 27.07 -25.17 28.97
C THR A 477 27.22 -25.43 30.47
N PRO A 478 28.43 -25.72 30.98
CA PRO A 478 28.62 -25.82 32.42
C PRO A 478 28.20 -24.49 33.04
N THR A 479 27.38 -24.57 34.09
CA THR A 479 27.01 -23.43 34.95
C THR A 479 28.27 -22.61 35.24
N PRO A 480 28.28 -21.28 34.99
CA PRO A 480 29.45 -20.49 35.31
C PRO A 480 29.71 -20.58 36.81
N LEU A 481 30.93 -20.97 37.17
CA LEU A 481 31.44 -20.93 38.53
C LEU A 481 31.30 -19.48 39.05
N PRO A 482 30.85 -19.25 40.29
CA PRO A 482 30.78 -17.89 40.82
C PRO A 482 32.17 -17.25 40.78
N SER A 483 32.29 -16.15 40.04
CA SER A 483 33.55 -15.39 39.91
C SER A 483 33.75 -14.51 41.16
N PRO A 484 34.99 -14.39 41.70
CA PRO A 484 35.24 -13.74 42.98
C PRO A 484 35.02 -12.22 42.93
N THR A 485 34.46 -11.70 44.02
CA THR A 485 34.17 -10.29 44.29
C THR A 485 35.43 -9.40 44.17
N PRO A 486 35.44 -8.33 43.36
CA PRO A 486 36.51 -7.35 43.37
C PRO A 486 36.30 -6.31 44.49
N THR A 487 37.34 -6.12 45.31
CA THR A 487 37.43 -5.11 46.35
C THR A 487 37.44 -3.70 45.76
N GLN A 488 36.59 -2.81 46.28
CA GLN A 488 36.52 -1.41 45.87
C GLN A 488 37.76 -0.59 46.30
N ARG A 489 38.22 0.29 45.42
CA ARG A 489 38.92 1.53 45.78
C ARG A 489 38.41 2.63 44.84
N GLY A 490 37.88 3.71 45.41
CA GLY A 490 36.92 4.59 44.73
C GLY A 490 37.43 5.88 44.08
N ARG A 491 36.42 6.68 43.69
CA ARG A 491 36.36 8.13 43.36
C ARG A 491 36.45 8.50 41.86
N PRO A 492 35.84 9.62 41.38
CA PRO A 492 34.60 10.32 41.76
C PRO A 492 33.54 10.40 40.63
N THR A 493 32.36 10.85 41.03
CA THR A 493 31.10 11.12 40.33
C THR A 493 31.22 11.97 39.04
N ALA A 494 30.58 11.50 37.96
CA ALA A 494 30.16 12.32 36.82
C ALA A 494 28.68 12.08 36.54
N THR A 495 27.95 13.18 36.41
CA THR A 495 26.49 13.32 36.34
C THR A 495 25.86 12.57 35.16
N THR A 496 24.78 11.86 35.44
CA THR A 496 23.96 11.10 34.48
C THR A 496 23.10 12.02 33.60
N THR A 497 23.17 11.86 32.27
CA THR A 497 22.11 12.27 31.34
C THR A 497 21.31 11.02 30.95
N PRO A 498 19.98 10.98 31.15
CA PRO A 498 19.19 9.78 30.86
C PRO A 498 18.97 9.60 29.35
N THR A 499 19.24 8.39 28.87
CA THR A 499 18.81 7.85 27.58
C THR A 499 17.40 7.26 27.75
N PRO A 500 16.38 7.69 26.98
CA PRO A 500 15.12 6.96 26.93
C PRO A 500 15.25 5.71 26.04
N THR A 501 14.97 4.56 26.65
CA THR A 501 14.78 3.25 26.02
C THR A 501 13.57 3.27 25.10
N GLY A 502 13.76 2.84 23.85
CA GLY A 502 12.68 2.65 22.88
C GLY A 502 11.83 1.41 23.16
N PHE A 503 10.54 1.55 22.87
CA PHE A 503 9.63 0.50 22.46
C PHE A 503 9.07 0.86 21.09
#